data_AF-A0A2M7DU62-F1
#
_entry.id   AF-A0A2M7DU62-F1
#
_cell.length_a   1.000
_cell.length_b   1.000
_cell.length_c   1.000
_cell.angle_alpha   90.00
_cell.angle_beta   90.00
_cell.angle_gamma   90.00
#
_symmetry.space_group_name_H-M   'P 1'
#
loop_
_entity.id
_entity.type
_entity.pdbx_description
1 polymer ?
#
loop_
_entity_poly.entity_id
_entity_poly.type
_entity_poly.pdbx_seq_one_letter_code
_entity_poly.pdbx_strand_id
1 'polypeptide(L)'
;MSECLIPITIKPLEEGGYLATSSVLQGLIAQGRTISETLEIAEDVARKIIESCIEHGDPLPAKITSAINKKVKVEAQIPVPVEL
;
A
#
# COMPACT_ATOMS: atom_id res chain seq x y z
N MET A 1 -8.30 -4.54 -8.08
CA MET A 1 -7.13 -4.46 -7.19
C MET A 1 -7.43 -3.43 -6.12
N SER A 2 -7.04 -3.68 -4.87
CA SER A 2 -7.18 -2.68 -3.80
C SER A 2 -5.92 -1.82 -3.80
N GLU A 3 -6.09 -0.51 -3.82
CA GLU A 3 -5.00 0.45 -3.82
C GLU A 3 -5.01 1.22 -2.50
N CYS A 4 -3.82 1.51 -1.95
CA CYS A 4 -3.67 2.35 -0.77
C CYS A 4 -2.54 3.34 -0.97
N LEU A 5 -2.70 4.55 -0.44
CA LEU A 5 -1.66 5.58 -0.50
C LEU A 5 -0.90 5.61 0.82
N ILE A 6 0.42 5.52 0.72
CA ILE A 6 1.33 5.67 1.86
C ILE A 6 2.21 6.91 1.67
N PRO A 7 2.48 7.69 2.73
CA PRO A 7 3.42 8.79 2.66
C PRO A 7 4.85 8.27 2.42
N ILE A 8 5.52 8.86 1.43
CA ILE A 8 6.93 8.64 1.11
C ILE A 8 7.70 9.94 1.37
N THR A 9 8.84 9.83 2.06
CA THR A 9 9.82 10.90 2.21
C THR A 9 10.96 10.63 1.25
N ILE A 10 11.24 11.60 0.37
CA ILE A 10 12.37 11.57 -0.56
C ILE A 10 13.48 12.48 -0.03
N LYS A 11 14.72 11.97 0.00
CA LYS A 11 15.91 12.74 0.36
C LYS A 11 16.98 12.58 -0.73
N PRO A 12 17.63 13.67 -1.18
CA PRO A 12 18.81 13.54 -2.03
C PRO A 12 19.98 12.94 -1.22
N LEU A 13 20.86 12.21 -1.89
CA LEU A 13 22.06 11.62 -1.30
C LEU A 13 23.32 12.40 -1.71
N GLU A 14 24.34 12.40 -0.85
CA GLU A 14 25.59 13.14 -1.07
C GLU A 14 26.37 12.61 -2.29
N GLU A 15 26.28 11.30 -2.55
CA GLU A 15 26.87 10.63 -3.71
C GLU A 15 26.04 10.78 -5.01
N GLY A 16 24.90 11.48 -4.94
CA GLY A 16 23.92 11.61 -6.01
C GLY A 16 22.79 10.57 -5.92
N GLY A 17 21.68 10.88 -6.62
CA GLY A 17 20.45 10.10 -6.54
C GLY A 17 19.58 10.47 -5.33
N TYR A 18 18.61 9.60 -5.02
CA TYR A 18 17.55 9.84 -4.06
C TYR A 18 17.24 8.58 -3.25
N LEU A 19 16.91 8.79 -1.98
CA LEU A 19 16.46 7.79 -1.02
C LEU A 19 14.98 8.02 -0.69
N ALA A 20 14.15 6.99 -0.87
CA ALA A 20 12.79 6.91 -0.39
C ALA A 20 12.70 6.11 0.91
N THR A 21 11.95 6.65 1.86
CA THR A 21 11.55 5.96 3.10
C THR A 21 10.09 6.27 3.42
N SER A 22 9.44 5.43 4.23
CA SER A 22 8.08 5.70 4.71
C SER A 22 8.04 5.75 6.23
N SER A 23 7.31 6.73 6.77
CA SER A 23 7.05 6.83 8.21
C SER A 23 5.94 5.87 8.69
N VAL A 24 5.19 5.27 7.77
CA VAL A 24 4.08 4.37 8.12
C VAL A 24 4.37 2.91 7.77
N LEU A 25 5.16 2.64 6.72
CA LEU A 25 5.50 1.29 6.30
C LEU A 25 6.95 1.00 6.70
N GLN A 26 7.10 0.30 7.83
CA GLN A 26 8.40 -0.10 8.34
C GLN A 26 9.13 -0.99 7.33
N GLY A 27 10.45 -0.78 7.19
CA GLY A 27 11.28 -1.54 6.26
C GLY A 27 11.25 -1.01 4.82
N LEU A 28 10.39 -0.04 4.49
CA LEU A 28 10.42 0.60 3.17
C LEU A 28 11.66 1.48 3.05
N ILE A 29 12.62 1.00 2.27
CA ILE A 29 13.82 1.70 1.85
C ILE A 29 14.00 1.44 0.36
N ALA A 30 14.10 2.50 -0.44
CA ALA A 30 14.35 2.41 -1.87
C ALA A 30 15.28 3.53 -2.32
N GLN A 31 16.18 3.25 -3.26
CA GLN A 31 17.13 4.23 -3.78
C GLN A 31 17.14 4.19 -5.31
N GLY A 32 17.17 5.37 -5.94
CA GLY A 32 17.26 5.51 -7.38
C GLY A 32 18.08 6.74 -7.79
N ARG A 33 18.42 6.82 -9.07
CA ARG A 33 19.16 7.94 -9.68
C ARG A 33 18.26 9.15 -9.89
N THR A 34 16.95 8.92 -10.08
CA THR A 34 15.94 9.97 -10.24
C THR A 34 14.80 9.81 -9.25
N ILE A 35 14.04 10.87 -8.99
CA ILE A 35 12.86 10.80 -8.10
C ILE A 35 11.85 9.78 -8.64
N SER A 36 11.58 9.79 -9.95
CA SER A 36 10.61 8.88 -10.58
C SER A 36 11.01 7.41 -10.41
N GLU A 37 12.28 7.08 -10.69
CA GLU A 37 12.81 5.72 -10.51
C GLU A 37 12.76 5.31 -9.03
N THR A 38 13.11 6.22 -8.13
CA THR A 38 13.07 5.94 -6.67
C THR A 38 11.65 5.63 -6.21
N LEU A 39 10.64 6.31 -6.76
CA LEU A 39 9.22 6.05 -6.45
C LEU A 39 8.75 4.70 -7.02
N GLU A 40 9.15 4.35 -8.24
CA GLU A 40 8.85 3.04 -8.84
C GLU A 40 9.43 1.90 -8.00
N ILE A 41 10.69 2.03 -7.57
CA ILE A 41 11.32 1.06 -6.68
C ILE A 41 10.62 1.03 -5.31
N ALA A 42 10.24 2.20 -4.76
CA ALA A 42 9.53 2.27 -3.48
C ALA A 42 8.16 1.58 -3.53
N GLU A 43 7.45 1.65 -4.65
CA GLU A 43 6.19 0.93 -4.87
C GLU A 43 6.40 -0.59 -4.84
N ASP A 44 7.38 -1.10 -5.60
CA ASP A 44 7.66 -2.54 -5.63
C ASP A 44 8.08 -3.08 -4.25
N VAL A 45 8.91 -2.31 -3.53
CA VAL A 45 9.30 -2.63 -2.15
C VAL A 45 8.08 -2.61 -1.22
N ALA A 46 7.22 -1.59 -1.30
CA ALA A 46 6.03 -1.50 -0.48
C ALA A 46 5.11 -2.71 -0.67
N ARG A 47 4.89 -3.09 -1.94
CA ARG A 47 4.07 -4.25 -2.31
C ARG A 47 4.64 -5.54 -1.69
N LYS A 48 5.93 -5.80 -1.85
CA LYS A 48 6.60 -6.99 -1.29
C LYS A 48 6.53 -7.06 0.23
N ILE A 49 6.70 -5.92 0.91
CA ILE A 49 6.56 -5.86 2.39
C ILE A 49 5.13 -6.23 2.79
N ILE A 50 4.12 -5.65 2.13
CA ILE A 50 2.72 -5.89 2.46
C ILE A 50 2.34 -7.35 2.19
N GLU A 51 2.75 -7.91 1.04
CA GLU A 51 2.56 -9.32 0.70
C GLU A 51 3.17 -10.23 1.77
N SER A 52 4.43 -9.99 2.12
CA SER A 52 5.13 -10.75 3.15
C SER A 52 4.42 -10.68 4.51
N CYS A 53 3.99 -9.49 4.95
CA CYS A 53 3.25 -9.34 6.20
C CYS A 53 1.93 -10.12 6.19
N ILE A 54 1.20 -10.14 5.06
CA ILE A 54 -0.04 -10.91 4.93
C ILE A 54 0.24 -12.41 5.00
N GLU A 55 1.28 -12.88 4.32
CA GLU A 55 1.67 -14.30 4.31
C GLU A 55 2.08 -14.82 5.68
N HIS A 56 2.75 -13.99 6.48
CA HIS A 56 3.27 -14.38 7.81
C HIS A 56 2.31 -14.02 8.95
N GLY A 57 1.22 -13.29 8.66
CA GLY A 57 0.28 -12.80 9.68
C GLY A 57 0.85 -11.67 10.54
N ASP A 58 1.84 -10.94 10.03
CA ASP A 58 2.43 -9.80 10.72
C ASP A 58 1.48 -8.59 10.75
N PRO A 59 1.53 -7.77 11.82
CA PRO A 59 0.66 -6.62 11.94
C PRO A 59 0.99 -5.56 10.89
N LEU A 60 0.03 -5.30 10.00
CA LEU A 60 0.09 -4.17 9.09
C LEU A 60 -0.37 -2.86 9.76
N PRO A 61 0.23 -1.72 9.38
CA PRO A 61 -0.22 -0.40 9.83
C PRO A 61 -1.71 -0.18 9.55
N ALA A 62 -2.42 0.42 10.52
CA ALA A 62 -3.88 0.60 10.46
C ALA A 62 -4.38 1.24 9.15
N LYS A 63 -3.64 2.21 8.59
CA LYS A 63 -3.97 2.87 7.31
C LYS A 63 -4.03 1.89 6.14
N ILE A 64 -3.14 0.90 6.11
CA ILE A 64 -3.06 -0.13 5.06
C ILE A 64 -4.17 -1.15 5.29
N THR A 65 -4.34 -1.61 6.53
CA THR A 65 -5.37 -2.57 6.92
C THR A 65 -6.78 -2.08 6.62
N SER A 66 -7.08 -0.78 6.82
CA SER A 66 -8.37 -0.19 6.46
C SER A 66 -8.62 -0.12 4.96
N ALA A 67 -7.58 0.05 4.15
CA ALA A 67 -7.70 0.02 2.68
C ALA A 67 -7.94 -1.40 2.16
N ILE A 68 -7.28 -2.40 2.75
CA ILE A 68 -7.47 -3.82 2.41
C ILE A 68 -8.86 -4.30 2.83
N ASN A 69 -9.29 -3.97 4.05
CA ASN A 69 -10.54 -4.43 4.64
C ASN A 69 -11.73 -3.49 4.39
N LYS A 70 -11.73 -2.74 3.29
CA LYS A 70 -12.86 -1.89 2.92
C LYS A 70 -14.06 -2.78 2.59
N LYS A 71 -14.77 -3.26 3.61
CA LYS A 71 -16.06 -3.94 3.50
C LYS A 71 -17.04 -2.92 2.96
N VAL A 72 -17.25 -2.93 1.65
CA VAL A 72 -18.31 -2.15 1.03
C VAL A 72 -19.62 -2.72 1.56
N LYS A 73 -20.33 -1.96 2.40
CA LYS A 73 -21.70 -2.30 2.78
C LYS A 73 -22.54 -2.14 1.50
N VAL A 74 -22.95 -3.24 0.90
CA VAL A 74 -23.82 -3.24 -0.28
C VAL A 74 -25.26 -3.36 0.21
N GLU A 75 -26.03 -2.28 0.06
CA GLU A 75 -27.48 -2.32 0.24
C GLU A 75 -28.10 -2.65 -1.12
N ALA A 76 -28.79 -3.79 -1.21
CA ALA A 76 -29.40 -4.28 -2.45
C ALA A 76 -30.83 -4.75 -2.19
N GLN A 77 -31.70 -4.55 -3.16
CA GLN A 77 -33.05 -5.12 -3.19
C GLN A 77 -33.08 -6.25 -4.22
N ILE A 78 -33.75 -7.35 -3.89
CA ILE A 78 -33.92 -8.50 -4.79
C ILE A 78 -35.40 -8.64 -5.16
N PRO A 79 -35.73 -9.05 -6.41
CA PRO A 79 -37.11 -9.37 -6.77
C PRO A 79 -37.56 -10.62 -6.03
N VAL A 80 -38.75 -10.57 -5.42
CA VAL A 80 -39.36 -11.71 -4.74
C VAL A 80 -40.68 -12.04 -5.44
N PRO A 81 -40.77 -13.20 -6.14
CA PRO A 81 -42.03 -13.65 -6.71
C PRO A 81 -42.98 -14.05 -5.57
N VAL A 82 -44.21 -13.57 -5.62
CA VAL A 82 -45.29 -13.95 -4.72
C VAL A 82 -46.39 -14.60 -5.55
N GLU A 83 -46.77 -15.83 -5.18
CA GLU A 83 -47.94 -16.51 -5.71
C GLU A 83 -49.13 -16.16 -4.81
N LEU A 84 -50.21 -15.64 -5.42
CA LEU A 84 -51.47 -15.29 -4.76
C LEU A 84 -52.48 -16.43 -4.87
#